data_AF-A0A3D0ZBX5-F1
#
_entry.id   AF-A0A3D0ZBX5-F1
#
_cell.length_a   1.000
_cell.length_b   1.000
_cell.length_c   1.000
_cell.angle_alpha   90.00
_cell.angle_beta   90.00
_cell.angle_gamma   90.00
#
_symmetry.space_group_name_H-M   'P 1'
#
loop_
_entity.id
_entity.type
_entity.pdbx_description
1 polymer ?
#
loop_
_entity_poly.entity_id
_entity_poly.type
_entity_poly.pdbx_seq_one_letter_code
_entity_poly.pdbx_strand_id
1 'polypeptide(L)'
;NWAQPSLDRFSIISNSDAHSPDKIGREATIFETEMSYDGLYRAIFPRSQTSAANIAATIEFFPEEGKYHYDGHRKCGVCVNPGADNFRVAVCPVCGKPLTRGVMGRVTELAGRPLEKTKKPVTRGNRRPFYSLIPLREILGELL
;
A
#
# COMPACT_ATOMS: atom_id res chain seq x y z
N ASN A 1 4.30 3.43 0.84
CA ASN A 1 5.42 3.98 0.03
C ASN A 1 6.49 4.57 0.96
N TRP A 2 7.34 3.71 1.56
CA TRP A 2 8.42 4.14 2.48
C TRP A 2 9.69 4.62 1.77
N ALA A 3 9.72 4.51 0.44
CA ALA A 3 10.84 4.96 -0.38
C ALA A 3 10.84 6.46 -0.65
N GLN A 4 9.80 7.19 -0.23
CA GLN A 4 9.69 8.64 -0.41
C GLN A 4 9.97 9.40 0.91
N PRO A 5 11.16 9.99 1.10
CA PRO A 5 11.54 10.68 2.34
C PRO A 5 10.57 11.79 2.79
N SER A 6 9.92 12.49 1.84
CA SER A 6 8.98 13.56 2.17
C SER A 6 7.75 13.06 2.93
N LEU A 7 7.47 11.75 2.88
CA LEU A 7 6.37 11.12 3.59
C LEU A 7 6.72 10.67 5.00
N ASP A 8 8.01 10.62 5.38
CA ASP A 8 8.46 10.10 6.68
C ASP A 8 7.79 10.81 7.86
N ARG A 9 7.43 12.10 7.70
CA ARG A 9 6.80 12.92 8.74
C ARG A 9 5.32 12.58 9.03
N PHE A 10 4.66 11.81 8.17
CA PHE A 10 3.23 11.52 8.30
C PHE A 10 2.99 10.11 8.86
N SER A 11 1.97 10.00 9.71
CA SER A 11 1.40 8.71 10.10
C SER A 11 0.77 8.03 8.90
N ILE A 12 0.93 6.71 8.81
CA ILE A 12 0.29 5.89 7.79
C ILE A 12 -0.93 5.24 8.42
N ILE A 13 -2.07 5.40 7.76
CA ILE A 13 -3.34 4.75 8.11
C ILE A 13 -3.85 4.00 6.89
N SER A 14 -4.62 2.96 7.16
CA SER A 14 -5.32 2.15 6.18
C SER A 14 -6.79 2.03 6.57
N ASN A 15 -7.67 2.18 5.59
CA ASN A 15 -9.12 2.24 5.78
C ASN A 15 -9.82 1.61 4.59
N SER A 16 -10.92 0.89 4.87
CA SER A 16 -11.67 0.16 3.86
C SER A 16 -12.19 0.94 2.65
N ASP A 17 -12.47 2.24 2.75
CA ASP A 17 -13.22 2.99 1.71
C ASP A 17 -14.51 2.24 1.28
N ALA A 18 -15.23 1.75 2.28
CA ALA A 18 -16.38 0.88 2.09
C ALA A 18 -17.59 1.64 1.52
N HIS A 19 -18.03 1.22 0.34
CA HIS A 19 -19.25 1.71 -0.32
C HIS A 19 -20.44 0.75 -0.14
N SER A 20 -20.23 -0.34 0.61
CA SER A 20 -21.23 -1.33 0.97
C SER A 20 -20.83 -2.03 2.28
N PRO A 21 -21.79 -2.53 3.08
CA PRO A 21 -21.50 -3.11 4.39
C PRO A 21 -20.53 -4.30 4.35
N ASP A 22 -20.58 -5.10 3.28
CA ASP A 22 -19.70 -6.26 3.07
C ASP A 22 -18.23 -5.88 2.83
N LYS A 23 -17.95 -4.62 2.50
CA LYS A 23 -16.60 -4.11 2.28
C LYS A 23 -16.00 -3.40 3.49
N ILE A 24 -16.75 -3.24 4.58
CA ILE A 24 -16.26 -2.66 5.83
C ILE A 24 -15.10 -3.51 6.37
N GLY A 25 -14.02 -2.85 6.75
CA GLY A 25 -12.87 -3.50 7.39
C GLY A 25 -12.00 -4.36 6.46
N ARG A 26 -12.17 -4.29 5.13
CA ARG A 26 -11.23 -4.91 4.18
C ARG A 26 -9.79 -4.37 4.28
N GLU A 27 -9.68 -3.17 4.84
CA GLU A 27 -8.46 -2.46 5.21
C GLU A 27 -8.74 -1.76 6.55
N ALA A 28 -7.74 -1.72 7.44
CA ALA A 28 -7.91 -1.16 8.78
C ALA A 28 -6.59 -0.71 9.41
N THR A 29 -6.70 0.14 10.43
CA THR A 29 -5.56 0.59 11.25
C THR A 29 -5.71 0.06 12.67
N ILE A 30 -4.66 -0.53 13.22
CA ILE A 30 -4.62 -1.04 14.59
C ILE A 30 -4.10 0.05 15.51
N PHE A 31 -4.96 0.53 16.41
CA PHE A 31 -4.63 1.59 17.36
C PHE A 31 -4.45 1.05 18.79
N GLU A 32 -3.40 1.52 19.47
CA GLU A 32 -3.12 1.28 20.89
C GLU A 32 -3.43 2.54 21.70
N THR A 33 -4.71 2.89 21.81
CA THR A 33 -5.13 4.14 22.46
C THR A 33 -6.46 3.96 23.18
N GLU A 34 -6.84 4.97 23.97
CA GLU A 34 -8.17 5.04 24.55
C GLU A 34 -9.22 5.12 23.44
N MET A 35 -10.33 4.42 23.60
CA MET A 35 -11.44 4.42 22.64
C MET A 35 -12.23 5.73 22.74
N SER A 36 -11.58 6.82 22.36
CA SER A 36 -12.09 8.18 22.36
C SER A 36 -11.58 8.91 21.12
N TYR A 37 -12.29 9.95 20.70
CA TYR A 37 -11.83 10.81 19.60
C TYR A 37 -10.46 11.42 19.91
N ASP A 38 -10.24 11.87 21.15
CA ASP A 38 -8.96 12.45 21.56
C ASP A 38 -7.82 11.42 21.53
N GLY A 39 -8.09 10.17 21.92
CA GLY A 39 -7.14 9.06 21.81
C GLY A 39 -6.73 8.82 20.35
N LEU A 40 -7.72 8.70 19.46
CA LEU A 40 -7.50 8.54 18.02
C LEU A 40 -6.76 9.74 17.41
N TYR A 41 -7.15 10.95 17.76
CA TYR A 41 -6.50 12.18 17.27
C TYR A 41 -5.02 12.20 17.65
N ARG A 42 -4.68 11.90 18.91
CA ARG A 42 -3.29 11.83 19.38
C ARG A 42 -2.51 10.69 18.73
N ALA A 43 -3.17 9.57 18.43
CA ALA A 43 -2.58 8.44 17.72
C ALA A 43 -2.14 8.80 16.30
N ILE A 44 -3.01 9.50 15.57
CA ILE A 44 -2.79 9.88 14.17
C ILE A 44 -1.86 11.09 14.05
N PHE A 45 -1.98 12.06 14.96
CA PHE A 45 -1.21 13.32 14.96
C PHE A 45 -0.27 13.41 16.18
N PRO A 46 0.74 12.54 16.29
CA PRO A 46 1.63 12.53 17.45
C PRO A 46 2.52 13.78 17.47
N ARG A 47 2.74 14.34 18.65
CA ARG A 47 3.64 15.51 18.85
C ARG A 47 5.11 15.20 18.55
N SER A 48 5.51 13.94 18.65
CA SER A 48 6.81 13.45 18.22
C SER A 48 6.68 12.04 17.64
N GLN A 49 7.46 11.73 16.61
CA GLN A 49 7.55 10.38 16.07
C GLN A 49 8.37 9.42 16.95
N THR A 50 9.04 9.96 17.97
CA THR A 50 9.77 9.19 18.99
C THR A 50 8.93 8.88 20.22
N SER A 51 7.90 9.69 20.51
CA SER A 51 6.85 9.28 21.45
C SER A 51 6.11 8.10 20.86
N ALA A 52 5.72 7.14 21.68
CA ALA A 52 4.93 5.98 21.27
C ALA A 52 3.62 6.48 20.63
N ALA A 53 3.64 6.69 19.32
CA ALA A 53 2.48 7.03 18.54
C ALA A 53 1.68 5.74 18.36
N ASN A 54 0.46 5.77 18.87
CA ASN A 54 -0.49 4.68 19.12
C ASN A 54 -1.02 3.97 17.84
N ILE A 55 -0.28 3.96 16.73
CA ILE A 55 -0.57 3.09 15.59
C ILE A 55 0.41 1.92 15.67
N ALA A 56 -0.12 0.74 16.00
CA ALA A 56 0.66 -0.48 16.12
C ALA A 56 1.00 -1.05 14.73
N ALA A 57 0.00 -1.10 13.83
CA ALA A 57 0.14 -1.66 12.50
C ALA A 57 -1.04 -1.27 11.59
N THR A 58 -0.95 -1.60 10.31
CA THR A 58 -2.10 -1.58 9.38
C THR A 58 -2.44 -2.99 8.88
N ILE A 59 -3.68 -3.14 8.42
CA ILE A 59 -4.21 -4.32 7.75
C ILE A 59 -4.56 -3.89 6.33
N GLU A 60 -4.01 -4.60 5.35
CA GLU A 60 -4.06 -4.24 3.93
C GLU A 60 -4.54 -5.44 3.09
N PHE A 61 -4.97 -5.20 1.86
CA PHE A 61 -5.01 -6.26 0.84
C PHE A 61 -3.61 -6.49 0.25
N PHE A 62 -3.42 -7.55 -0.54
CA PHE A 62 -2.18 -7.73 -1.29
C PHE A 62 -2.13 -6.71 -2.44
N PRO A 63 -1.19 -5.74 -2.43
CA PRO A 63 -1.16 -4.70 -3.46
C PRO A 63 -1.00 -5.26 -4.87
N GLU A 64 -0.46 -6.48 -5.01
CA GLU A 64 -0.32 -7.25 -6.25
C GLU A 64 -1.67 -7.64 -6.88
N GLU A 65 -2.73 -7.80 -6.08
CA GLU A 65 -4.10 -8.05 -6.56
C GLU A 65 -4.74 -6.78 -7.15
N GLY A 66 -4.10 -5.63 -6.94
CA GLY A 66 -4.52 -4.37 -7.52
C GLY A 66 -4.55 -4.44 -9.05
N LYS A 67 -5.70 -4.06 -9.64
CA LYS A 67 -5.95 -4.00 -11.09
C LYS A 67 -4.85 -3.31 -11.92
N TYR A 68 -4.11 -2.39 -11.31
CA TYR A 68 -3.04 -1.62 -11.94
C TYR A 68 -1.75 -1.71 -11.10
N HIS A 69 -1.43 -2.85 -10.50
CA HIS A 69 -0.19 -3.00 -9.74
C HIS A 69 1.06 -2.73 -10.60
N TYR A 70 1.13 -3.39 -11.75
CA TYR A 70 2.19 -3.25 -12.75
C TYR A 70 1.72 -2.50 -14.00
N ASP A 71 2.69 -1.97 -14.75
CA ASP A 71 2.45 -1.35 -16.05
C ASP A 71 1.92 -2.40 -17.01
N GLY A 72 0.93 -2.06 -17.84
CA GLY A 72 0.32 -3.07 -18.70
C GLY A 72 -0.64 -2.55 -19.75
N HIS A 73 -1.05 -3.42 -20.66
CA HIS A 73 -2.04 -3.12 -21.68
C HIS A 73 -3.10 -4.20 -21.73
N ARG A 74 -4.24 -3.94 -21.08
CA ARG A 74 -5.33 -4.91 -20.87
C ARG A 74 -5.78 -5.60 -22.16
N LYS A 75 -5.95 -4.85 -23.26
CA LYS A 75 -6.45 -5.40 -24.53
C LYS A 75 -5.49 -6.43 -25.15
N CYS A 76 -4.20 -6.34 -24.85
CA CYS A 76 -3.19 -7.26 -25.36
C CYS A 76 -2.69 -8.25 -24.28
N GLY A 77 -3.24 -8.23 -23.06
CA GLY A 77 -2.80 -9.09 -21.97
C GLY A 77 -1.36 -8.83 -21.47
N VAL A 78 -0.78 -7.67 -21.81
CA VAL A 78 0.60 -7.34 -21.42
C VAL A 78 0.64 -6.84 -19.98
N CYS A 79 1.54 -7.38 -19.16
CA CYS A 79 1.84 -6.96 -17.79
C CYS A 79 3.36 -6.95 -17.61
N VAL A 80 3.91 -5.88 -17.06
CA VAL A 80 5.36 -5.70 -16.97
C VAL A 80 5.81 -5.34 -15.56
N ASN A 81 6.64 -6.22 -14.99
CA ASN A 81 7.26 -6.00 -13.70
C ASN A 81 8.40 -4.95 -13.82
N PRO A 82 8.33 -3.82 -13.11
CA PRO A 82 9.35 -2.77 -13.17
C PRO A 82 10.72 -3.18 -12.57
N GLY A 83 10.79 -4.30 -11.83
CA GLY A 83 12.04 -4.82 -11.27
C GLY A 83 12.89 -5.67 -12.23
N ALA A 84 12.35 -6.05 -13.39
CA ALA A 84 13.09 -6.71 -14.45
C ALA A 84 13.70 -5.64 -15.38
N ASP A 85 15.01 -5.43 -15.27
CA ASP A 85 15.89 -4.71 -16.21
C ASP A 85 15.30 -3.47 -16.93
N ASN A 86 15.57 -2.28 -16.39
CA ASN A 86 15.52 -0.97 -17.09
C ASN A 86 14.22 -0.66 -17.86
N PHE A 87 13.07 -1.20 -17.44
CA PHE A 87 11.85 -1.11 -18.22
C PHE A 87 11.21 0.28 -18.17
N ARG A 88 11.57 1.13 -19.13
CA ARG A 88 10.82 2.33 -19.54
C ARG A 88 10.10 2.08 -20.86
N VAL A 89 9.52 0.91 -21.08
CA VAL A 89 8.72 0.73 -22.29
C VAL A 89 7.37 1.41 -22.06
N ALA A 90 7.27 2.63 -22.56
CA ALA A 90 6.03 3.40 -22.53
C ALA A 90 4.96 2.82 -23.47
N VAL A 91 5.30 1.83 -24.30
CA VAL A 91 4.46 1.30 -25.39
C VAL A 91 4.29 -0.22 -25.33
N CYS A 92 3.15 -0.70 -25.79
CA CYS A 92 2.81 -2.11 -25.86
C CYS A 92 3.59 -2.79 -27.01
N PRO A 93 4.32 -3.89 -26.76
CA PRO A 93 5.08 -4.58 -27.80
C PRO A 93 4.19 -5.24 -28.86
N VAL A 94 2.90 -5.45 -28.56
CA VAL A 94 1.95 -6.12 -29.47
C VAL A 94 1.30 -5.14 -30.44
N CYS A 95 0.96 -3.93 -30.01
CA CYS A 95 0.18 -2.99 -30.82
C CYS A 95 0.73 -1.56 -30.88
N GLY A 96 1.88 -1.29 -30.26
CA GLY A 96 2.53 0.03 -30.25
C GLY A 96 1.83 1.12 -29.42
N LYS A 97 0.63 0.85 -28.88
CA LYS A 97 -0.12 1.82 -28.05
C LYS A 97 0.50 1.98 -26.65
N PRO A 98 0.30 3.11 -25.97
CA PRO A 98 0.87 3.32 -24.64
C PRO A 98 0.45 2.26 -23.61
N LEU A 99 1.37 1.87 -22.73
CA LEU A 99 1.02 1.08 -21.56
C LEU A 99 0.26 1.95 -20.55
N THR A 100 -0.72 1.35 -19.88
CA THR A 100 -1.30 1.93 -18.67
C THR A 100 -0.28 1.81 -17.56
N ARG A 101 0.09 2.94 -16.97
CA ARG A 101 1.03 3.00 -15.86
C ARG A 101 0.46 2.33 -14.62
N GLY A 102 1.24 1.46 -13.99
CA GLY A 102 0.94 0.81 -12.73
C GLY A 102 1.41 1.59 -11.51
N VAL A 103 0.86 1.20 -10.35
CA VAL A 103 1.18 1.77 -9.03
C VAL A 103 2.66 1.58 -8.72
N MET A 104 3.21 0.38 -8.93
CA MET A 104 4.61 0.11 -8.66
C MET A 104 5.54 0.96 -9.54
N GLY A 105 5.20 1.14 -10.83
CA GLY A 105 5.93 2.02 -11.73
C GLY A 105 5.93 3.48 -11.26
N ARG A 106 4.84 3.96 -10.64
CA ARG A 106 4.78 5.30 -10.03
C ARG A 106 5.55 5.40 -8.72
N VAL A 107 5.45 4.39 -7.86
CA VAL A 107 6.20 4.32 -6.60
C VAL A 107 7.71 4.34 -6.87
N THR A 108 8.18 3.56 -7.84
CA THR A 108 9.59 3.51 -8.23
C THR A 108 10.08 4.85 -8.80
N GLU A 109 9.31 5.53 -9.64
CA GLU A 109 9.71 6.86 -10.17
C GLU A 109 9.86 7.91 -9.06
N LEU A 110 8.99 7.88 -8.06
CA LEU A 110 9.01 8.85 -6.95
C LEU A 110 9.94 8.44 -5.80
N ALA A 111 10.58 7.28 -5.87
CA ALA A 111 11.42 6.77 -4.80
C ALA A 111 12.65 7.67 -4.61
N GLY A 112 12.77 8.29 -3.45
CA GLY A 112 13.98 9.00 -3.01
C GLY A 112 14.99 8.09 -2.29
N ARG A 113 14.69 6.80 -2.14
CA ARG A 113 15.54 5.77 -1.49
C ARG A 113 15.39 4.43 -2.21
N PRO A 114 16.40 3.53 -2.17
CA PRO A 114 16.28 2.21 -2.74
C PRO A 114 15.12 1.41 -2.13
N LEU A 115 14.21 0.89 -2.97
CA LEU A 115 13.02 0.16 -2.54
C LEU A 115 13.35 -1.03 -1.64
N GLU A 116 14.42 -1.77 -1.94
CA GLU A 116 14.92 -2.90 -1.14
C GLU A 116 15.23 -2.52 0.32
N LYS A 117 15.77 -1.32 0.55
CA LYS A 117 16.08 -0.80 1.90
C LYS A 117 14.82 -0.34 2.65
N THR A 118 13.67 -0.34 1.98
CA THR A 118 12.39 0.14 2.51
C THR A 118 11.33 -0.95 2.56
N LYS A 119 11.70 -2.22 2.46
CA LYS A 119 10.75 -3.36 2.58
C LYS A 119 10.43 -3.75 4.01
N LYS A 120 11.33 -3.44 4.96
CA LYS A 120 11.20 -3.89 6.36
C LYS A 120 10.53 -2.82 7.23
N PRO A 121 9.47 -3.18 7.98
CA PRO A 121 8.94 -2.28 9.00
C PRO A 121 9.99 -2.04 10.08
N VAL A 122 9.84 -0.93 10.79
CA VAL A 122 10.66 -0.59 11.96
C VAL A 122 9.78 -0.21 13.13
N THR A 123 10.33 -0.36 14.33
CA THR A 123 9.63 -0.06 15.59
C THR A 123 9.52 1.44 15.87
N ARG A 124 10.18 2.31 15.10
CA ARG A 124 10.19 3.78 15.26
C ARG A 124 9.95 4.49 13.93
N GLY A 125 9.26 5.64 13.98
CA GLY A 125 8.85 6.39 12.80
C GLY A 125 7.57 5.83 12.17
N ASN A 126 7.26 6.25 10.94
CA ASN A 126 5.99 5.93 10.28
C ASN A 126 5.96 4.57 9.55
N ARG A 127 7.08 3.83 9.54
CA ARG A 127 7.20 2.51 8.88
C ARG A 127 6.72 1.39 9.81
N ARG A 128 5.50 1.53 10.33
CA ARG A 128 4.85 0.54 11.19
C ARG A 128 4.65 -0.78 10.43
N PRO A 129 4.56 -1.93 11.12
CA PRO A 129 4.16 -3.19 10.50
C PRO A 129 2.84 -3.05 9.72
N PHE A 130 2.70 -3.86 8.67
CA PHE A 130 1.44 -4.06 7.97
C PHE A 130 1.21 -5.56 7.76
N TYR A 131 -0.06 -5.95 7.67
CA TYR A 131 -0.47 -7.33 7.43
C TYR A 131 -1.36 -7.38 6.21
N SER A 132 -0.90 -8.08 5.16
CA SER A 132 -1.75 -8.34 4.00
C SER A 132 -2.66 -9.54 4.28
N LEU A 133 -3.96 -9.37 4.04
CA LEU A 133 -4.95 -10.43 4.17
C LEU A 133 -5.87 -10.51 2.96
N ILE A 134 -6.41 -11.71 2.74
CA ILE A 134 -7.51 -11.96 1.82
C ILE A 134 -8.77 -12.11 2.70
N PRO A 135 -9.89 -11.43 2.39
CA PRO A 135 -11.12 -11.56 3.15
C PRO A 135 -11.58 -13.02 3.26
N LEU A 136 -12.03 -13.44 4.44
CA LEU A 136 -12.45 -14.82 4.69
C LEU A 136 -13.49 -15.33 3.68
N ARG A 137 -14.44 -14.48 3.27
CA ARG A 137 -15.44 -14.84 2.26
C ARG A 137 -14.84 -15.18 0.90
N GLU A 138 -13.78 -14.49 0.51
CA GLU A 138 -13.08 -14.75 -0.75
C GLU A 138 -12.32 -16.08 -0.66
N ILE A 139 -11.63 -16.33 0.46
CA ILE A 139 -10.98 -17.62 0.73
C ILE A 139 -12.00 -18.77 0.66
N LEU A 140 -13.17 -18.62 1.30
CA LEU A 140 -14.21 -19.65 1.27
C LEU A 140 -14.83 -19.83 -0.13
N GLY A 141 -14.93 -18.76 -0.92
CA GLY A 141 -15.48 -18.81 -2.28
C GLY A 141 -14.59 -19.53 -3.29
N GLU A 142 -13.27 -19.57 -3.06
CA GLU A 142 -12.32 -20.34 -3.89
C GLU A 142 -12.25 -21.83 -3.49
N LEU A 143 -12.74 -22.18 -2.30
CA LEU A 143 -12.70 -23.56 -1.76
C LEU A 143 -13.99 -24.37 -2.00
N LEU A 144 -15.09 -23.71 -2.36
CA LEU A 144 -16.41 -24.30 -2.59
C LEU A 144 -16.75 -24.34 -4.08
#